data_AF-A0AAW8TZT6-F1
#
_entry.id   AF-A0AAW8TZT6-F1
#
_cell.length_a   1.000
_cell.length_b   1.000
_cell.length_c   1.000
_cell.angle_alpha   90.00
_cell.angle_beta   90.00
_cell.angle_gamma   90.00
#
_symmetry.space_group_name_H-M   'P 1'
#
loop_
_entity.id
_entity.type
_entity.pdbx_description
1 polymer ?
#
loop_
_entity_poly.entity_id
_entity_poly.type
_entity_poly.pdbx_seq_one_letter_code
_entity_poly.pdbx_strand_id
1 'polypeptide(L)'
;MKKIMGILLMLAGPILGAGLFAIGASQDAPGMCVIGLGLALIFVVKGLVLVDRISAYWSNRLLFNAFGAGGLLLTTVLLADGEFESRPQLSLIGFVIGIILLYLGNRRQIREK
;
A
#
# COMPACT_ATOMS: atom_id res chain seq x y z
N MET A 1 -5.57 17.90 19.93
CA MET A 1 -6.14 16.54 19.75
C MET A 1 -5.73 15.87 18.44
N LYS A 2 -6.00 16.46 17.26
CA LYS A 2 -5.66 15.86 15.94
C LYS A 2 -4.18 15.48 15.78
N LYS A 3 -3.25 16.34 16.23
CA LYS A 3 -1.80 16.05 16.18
C LYS A 3 -1.39 14.83 17.02
N ILE A 4 -1.92 14.70 18.24
CA ILE A 4 -1.64 13.55 19.11
C ILE A 4 -2.15 12.26 18.47
N MET A 5 -3.36 12.28 17.92
CA MET A 5 -3.93 11.16 17.19
C MET A 5 -3.12 10.80 15.93
N GLY A 6 -2.61 11.79 15.21
CA GLY A 6 -1.72 11.57 14.07
C GLY A 6 -0.41 10.90 14.46
N ILE A 7 0.20 11.32 15.57
CA ILE A 7 1.41 10.68 16.13
C ILE A 7 1.10 9.24 16.56
N LEU A 8 -0.02 9.01 17.24
CA LEU A 8 -0.45 7.65 17.63
C LEU A 8 -0.63 6.75 16.40
N LEU A 9 -1.24 7.25 15.33
CA LEU A 9 -1.37 6.49 14.07
C LEU A 9 -0.01 6.17 13.45
N MET A 10 0.93 7.12 13.42
CA MET A 10 2.28 6.89 12.90
C MET A 10 3.07 5.85 13.69
N LEU A 11 2.76 5.64 14.98
CA LEU A 11 3.38 4.61 15.82
C LEU A 11 2.64 3.27 15.76
N ALA A 12 1.30 3.30 15.84
CA ALA A 12 0.47 2.09 15.83
C ALA A 12 0.53 1.37 14.49
N GLY A 13 0.57 2.11 13.38
CA GLY A 13 0.65 1.56 12.03
C GLY A 13 1.82 0.59 11.85
N PRO A 14 3.07 1.03 12.06
CA PRO A 14 4.24 0.17 11.98
C PRO A 14 4.19 -1.03 12.95
N ILE A 15 3.66 -0.87 14.16
CA ILE A 15 3.55 -1.99 15.12
C ILE A 15 2.59 -3.06 14.60
N LEU A 16 1.39 -2.66 14.18
CA LEU A 16 0.39 -3.59 13.64
C LEU A 16 0.85 -4.20 12.31
N GLY A 17 1.45 -3.38 11.45
CA GLY A 17 1.95 -3.83 10.16
C GLY A 17 3.13 -4.78 10.29
N ALA A 18 4.07 -4.53 11.21
CA ALA A 18 5.16 -5.44 11.51
C ALA A 18 4.66 -6.75 12.11
N GLY A 19 3.65 -6.71 12.98
CA GLY A 19 2.99 -7.91 13.51
C GLY A 19 2.38 -8.78 12.40
N LEU A 20 1.58 -8.17 11.52
CA LEU A 20 1.00 -8.87 10.37
C LEU A 20 2.05 -9.38 9.39
N PHE A 21 3.12 -8.60 9.17
CA PHE A 21 4.23 -9.02 8.33
C PHE A 21 4.95 -10.24 8.91
N ALA A 22 5.26 -10.22 10.21
CA ALA A 22 5.92 -11.34 10.88
C ALA A 22 5.06 -12.61 10.85
N ILE A 23 3.75 -12.48 11.07
CA ILE A 23 2.81 -13.60 10.96
C ILE A 23 2.79 -14.14 9.53
N GLY A 24 2.70 -13.26 8.52
CA GLY A 24 2.73 -13.64 7.12
C GLY A 24 4.02 -14.37 6.75
N ALA A 25 5.17 -13.86 7.20
CA ALA A 25 6.48 -14.45 6.95
C ALA A 25 6.62 -15.82 7.65
N SER A 26 6.09 -15.98 8.86
CA SER A 26 6.12 -17.28 9.57
C SER A 26 5.24 -18.36 8.95
N GLN A 27 4.28 -17.98 8.11
CA GLN A 27 3.31 -18.88 7.48
C GLN A 27 3.53 -19.00 5.97
N ASP A 28 4.65 -18.50 5.44
CA ASP A 28 4.92 -18.42 4.00
C ASP A 28 3.74 -17.84 3.19
N ALA A 29 3.08 -16.83 3.78
CA ALA A 29 1.90 -16.18 3.23
C ALA A 29 2.25 -14.76 2.74
N PRO A 30 2.81 -14.61 1.52
CA PRO A 30 3.28 -13.32 1.00
C PRO A 30 2.16 -12.27 0.94
N GLY A 31 0.91 -12.70 0.74
CA GLY A 31 -0.25 -11.80 0.79
C GLY A 31 -0.44 -11.12 2.15
N MET A 32 -0.24 -11.85 3.25
CA MET A 32 -0.32 -11.26 4.60
C MET A 32 0.82 -10.29 4.86
N CYS A 33 2.02 -10.57 4.36
CA CYS A 33 3.15 -9.64 4.41
C CYS A 33 2.83 -8.30 3.73
N VAL A 34 2.25 -8.36 2.53
CA VAL A 34 1.87 -7.16 1.77
C VAL A 34 0.76 -6.39 2.48
N ILE A 35 -0.22 -7.07 3.08
CA ILE A 35 -1.27 -6.43 3.89
C ILE A 35 -0.65 -5.70 5.09
N GLY A 36 0.30 -6.33 5.79
CA GLY A 36 1.01 -5.72 6.92
C GLY A 36 1.74 -4.44 6.51
N LEU A 37 2.54 -4.49 5.43
CA LEU A 37 3.23 -3.32 4.89
C LEU A 37 2.26 -2.22 4.42
N GLY A 38 1.17 -2.62 3.77
CA GLY A 38 0.13 -1.70 3.31
C GLY A 38 -0.56 -0.96 4.46
N LEU A 39 -0.92 -1.67 5.53
CA LEU A 39 -1.51 -1.07 6.72
C LEU A 39 -0.55 -0.09 7.41
N ALA A 40 0.72 -0.48 7.58
CA ALA A 40 1.73 0.41 8.15
C ALA A 40 1.83 1.70 7.34
N LEU A 41 1.91 1.60 6.01
CA LEU A 41 1.99 2.75 5.13
C LEU A 41 0.74 3.65 5.23
N ILE A 42 -0.46 3.07 5.18
CA ILE A 42 -1.72 3.83 5.30
C ILE A 42 -1.74 4.64 6.60
N PHE A 43 -1.40 4.01 7.72
CA PHE A 43 -1.44 4.64 9.02
C PHE A 43 -0.42 5.77 9.15
N VAL A 44 0.81 5.54 8.66
CA VAL A 44 1.85 6.58 8.65
C VAL A 44 1.40 7.78 7.81
N VAL A 45 0.93 7.53 6.59
CA VAL A 45 0.52 8.61 5.67
C VAL A 45 -0.69 9.37 6.21
N LYS A 46 -1.70 8.70 6.75
CA LYS A 46 -2.85 9.35 7.39
C LYS A 46 -2.46 10.12 8.65
N GLY A 47 -1.51 9.60 9.42
CA GLY A 47 -0.92 10.30 10.56
C GLY A 47 -0.22 11.59 10.15
N LEU A 48 0.55 11.57 9.06
CA LEU A 48 1.20 12.77 8.50
C LEU A 48 0.18 13.83 8.05
N VAL A 49 -0.96 13.42 7.50
CA VAL A 49 -2.07 14.35 7.17
C VAL A 49 -2.63 14.99 8.44
N LEU A 50 -2.86 14.20 9.49
CA LEU A 50 -3.43 14.69 10.76
C LEU A 50 -2.51 15.62 11.55
N VAL A 51 -1.19 15.59 11.28
CA VAL A 51 -0.19 16.50 11.86
C VAL A 51 0.12 17.68 10.92
N ASP A 52 -0.65 17.84 9.84
CA ASP A 52 -0.49 18.90 8.84
C ASP A 52 0.88 18.89 8.14
N ARG A 53 1.54 17.73 8.06
CA ARG A 53 2.84 17.58 7.38
C ARG A 53 2.71 17.37 5.88
N ILE A 54 1.60 16.77 5.44
CA ILE A 54 1.26 16.60 4.02
C ILE A 54 -0.23 16.88 3.81
N SER A 55 -0.59 17.38 2.62
CA SER A 55 -2.00 17.56 2.24
C SER A 55 -2.69 16.20 2.01
N ALA A 56 -4.01 16.16 2.14
CA ALA A 56 -4.82 14.99 1.80
C ALA A 56 -4.64 14.56 0.33
N TYR A 57 -4.45 15.51 -0.60
CA TYR A 57 -4.15 15.25 -2.00
C TYR A 57 -2.84 14.46 -2.16
N TRP A 58 -1.76 14.97 -1.56
CA TRP A 58 -0.45 14.31 -1.58
C TRP A 58 -0.47 12.95 -0.88
N SER A 59 -1.25 12.79 0.19
CA SER A 59 -1.49 11.49 0.84
C SER A 59 -2.09 10.48 -0.13
N ASN A 60 -3.19 10.82 -0.80
CA ASN A 60 -3.86 9.91 -1.72
C ASN A 60 -2.95 9.55 -2.90
N ARG A 61 -2.27 10.55 -3.46
CA ARG A 61 -1.28 10.35 -4.53
C ARG A 61 -0.17 9.37 -4.12
N LEU A 62 0.38 9.53 -2.92
CA LEU A 62 1.44 8.67 -2.40
C LEU A 62 0.93 7.24 -2.19
N LEU A 63 -0.25 7.06 -1.59
CA LEU A 63 -0.84 5.74 -1.38
C LEU A 63 -1.12 5.03 -2.71
N PHE A 64 -1.76 5.70 -3.66
CA PHE A 64 -2.05 5.12 -4.97
C PHE A 64 -0.77 4.72 -5.73
N ASN A 65 0.25 5.58 -5.70
CA ASN A 65 1.52 5.26 -6.35
C ASN A 65 2.26 4.10 -5.65
N ALA A 66 2.28 4.07 -4.32
CA ALA A 66 2.95 3.01 -3.57
C ALA A 66 2.26 1.65 -3.76
N PHE A 67 0.93 1.59 -3.66
CA PHE A 67 0.19 0.36 -3.90
C PHE A 67 0.21 -0.06 -5.37
N GLY A 68 0.17 0.90 -6.30
CA GLY A 68 0.31 0.62 -7.72
C GLY A 68 1.66 0.01 -8.06
N ALA A 69 2.76 0.66 -7.66
CA ALA A 69 4.10 0.16 -7.88
C ALA A 69 4.36 -1.17 -7.16
N GLY A 70 3.95 -1.28 -5.90
CA GLY A 70 4.06 -2.52 -5.12
C GLY A 70 3.28 -3.67 -5.75
N GLY A 71 2.06 -3.41 -6.25
CA GLY A 71 1.26 -4.40 -6.97
C GLY A 71 1.94 -4.90 -8.23
N LEU A 72 2.50 -4.01 -9.05
CA LEU A 72 3.26 -4.40 -10.26
C LEU A 72 4.50 -5.22 -9.92
N LEU A 73 5.30 -4.76 -8.95
CA LEU A 73 6.52 -5.45 -8.55
C LEU A 73 6.22 -6.84 -7.98
N LEU A 74 5.27 -6.94 -7.05
CA LEU A 74 4.87 -8.22 -6.46
C LEU A 74 4.36 -9.19 -7.54
N THR A 75 3.49 -8.72 -8.42
CA THR A 75 2.95 -9.53 -9.52
C THR A 75 4.07 -10.01 -10.45
N THR A 76 5.06 -9.15 -10.73
CA THR A 76 6.22 -9.50 -11.56
C THR A 76 7.09 -10.55 -10.89
N VAL A 77 7.38 -10.42 -9.59
CA VAL A 77 8.17 -11.38 -8.81
C VAL A 77 7.45 -12.74 -8.77
N LEU A 78 6.18 -12.77 -8.39
CA LEU A 78 5.39 -14.00 -8.35
C LEU A 78 5.29 -14.67 -9.72
N LEU A 79 5.18 -13.89 -10.80
CA LEU A 79 5.18 -14.44 -12.15
C LEU A 79 6.54 -15.03 -12.54
N ALA A 80 7.64 -14.35 -12.18
CA ALA A 80 9.00 -14.83 -12.45
C ALA A 80 9.35 -16.09 -11.63
N ASP A 81 8.81 -16.21 -10.42
CA ASP A 81 8.98 -17.37 -9.54
C ASP A 81 8.07 -18.56 -9.94
N GLY A 82 7.24 -18.41 -10.97
CA GLY A 82 6.35 -19.47 -11.45
C GLY A 82 5.09 -19.70 -10.61
N GLU A 83 4.83 -18.86 -9.60
CA GLU A 83 3.65 -18.96 -8.69
C GLU A 83 2.32 -18.88 -9.46
N PHE A 84 2.32 -18.31 -10.66
CA PHE A 84 1.15 -18.21 -11.54
C PHE A 84 1.08 -19.27 -12.64
N GLU A 85 1.98 -20.26 -12.73
CA GLU A 85 2.00 -21.26 -13.82
C GLU A 85 0.64 -21.96 -14.00
N SER A 86 -0.01 -22.33 -12.90
CA SER A 86 -1.32 -22.98 -12.93
C SER A 86 -2.47 -22.02 -13.24
N ARG A 87 -2.27 -20.70 -13.05
CA ARG A 87 -3.30 -19.66 -13.15
C ARG A 87 -2.71 -18.32 -13.64
N PRO A 88 -2.21 -18.25 -14.88
CA PRO A 88 -1.53 -17.07 -15.40
C PRO A 88 -2.46 -15.85 -15.50
N GLN A 89 -3.77 -16.07 -15.58
CA GLN A 89 -4.78 -15.01 -15.59
C GLN A 89 -4.77 -14.15 -14.30
N LEU A 90 -4.34 -14.72 -13.17
CA LEU A 90 -4.25 -13.98 -11.90
C LEU A 90 -3.14 -12.92 -11.94
N SER A 91 -2.05 -13.16 -12.69
CA SER A 91 -1.00 -12.16 -12.85
C SER A 91 -1.51 -10.96 -13.65
N LEU A 92 -2.32 -11.18 -14.68
CA LEU A 92 -2.92 -10.11 -15.47
C LEU A 92 -3.81 -9.20 -14.62
N ILE A 93 -4.58 -9.78 -13.70
CA ILE A 93 -5.39 -9.01 -12.72
C ILE A 93 -4.49 -8.13 -11.84
N GLY A 94 -3.40 -8.68 -11.31
CA GLY A 94 -2.43 -7.94 -10.52
C GLY A 94 -1.82 -6.75 -11.29
N PHE A 95 -1.43 -6.97 -12.55
CA PHE A 95 -0.93 -5.90 -13.42
C PHE A 95 -1.97 -4.83 -13.70
N VAL A 96 -3.20 -5.21 -14.05
CA VAL A 96 -4.29 -4.26 -14.34
C VAL A 96 -4.59 -3.40 -13.12
N ILE A 97 -4.72 -4.01 -11.93
CA ILE A 97 -4.95 -3.26 -10.69
C ILE A 97 -3.79 -2.30 -10.41
N GLY A 98 -2.54 -2.77 -10.53
CA GLY A 98 -1.34 -1.95 -10.34
C GLY A 98 -1.30 -0.73 -11.26
N ILE A 99 -1.57 -0.92 -12.56
CA ILE A 99 -1.63 0.16 -13.55
C ILE A 99 -2.76 1.14 -13.22
N ILE A 100 -3.95 0.66 -12.86
CA ILE A 100 -5.08 1.52 -12.50
C ILE A 100 -4.72 2.40 -11.29
N LEU A 101 -4.08 1.82 -10.27
CA LEU A 101 -3.65 2.58 -9.08
C LEU A 101 -2.59 3.63 -9.44
N LEU A 102 -1.58 3.29 -10.24
CA LEU A 102 -0.60 4.28 -10.73
C LEU A 102 -1.26 5.39 -11.56
N TYR A 103 -2.23 5.04 -12.39
CA TYR A 103 -2.99 6.00 -13.16
C TYR A 103 -3.79 6.94 -12.24
N LEU A 104 -4.49 6.41 -11.25
CA LEU A 104 -5.23 7.19 -10.26
C LEU A 104 -4.32 8.09 -9.42
N GLY A 105 -3.13 7.62 -9.04
CA GLY A 105 -2.13 8.41 -8.30
C GLY A 105 -1.54 9.56 -9.13
N ASN A 106 -1.42 9.39 -10.45
CA ASN A 106 -0.88 10.41 -11.33
C ASN A 106 -1.93 11.28 -12.02
N ARG A 107 -3.20 10.89 -11.97
CA ARG A 107 -4.29 11.75 -12.40
C ARG A 107 -4.29 12.99 -11.50
N ARG A 108 -4.15 14.17 -12.11
CA ARG A 108 -4.45 15.42 -11.41
C ARG A 108 -5.89 15.30 -10.91
N GLN A 109 -6.08 15.26 -9.59
CA GLN A 109 -7.41 15.47 -9.03
C GLN A 109 -7.76 16.94 -9.27
N ILE A 110 -8.28 17.23 -10.47
CA ILE A 110 -8.90 18.51 -10.78
C ILE A 110 -10.26 18.47 -10.06
N ARG A 111 -10.26 18.89 -8.79
CA ARG A 111 -11.40 19.31 -7.91
C ARG A 111 -10.87 19.23 -6.47
N GLU A 112 -10.88 20.25 -5.61
CA GLU A 112 -11.47 21.60 -5.54
C GLU A 112 -10.49 22.43 -4.64
N LYS A 113 -10.15 23.70 -4.96
CA LYS A 113 -10.82 24.94 -4.51
C LYS A 113 -11.28 24.94 -3.05
#